data_AF-A0A8T9CIX4-F1
#
_entry.id   AF-A0A8T9CIX4-F1
#
_cell.length_a   1.000
_cell.length_b   1.000
_cell.length_c   1.000
_cell.angle_alpha   90.00
_cell.angle_beta   90.00
_cell.angle_gamma   90.00
#
_symmetry.space_group_name_H-M   'P 1'
#
loop_
_entity.id
_entity.type
_entity.pdbx_description
1 polymer ?
#
loop_
_entity_poly.entity_id
_entity_poly.type
_entity_poly.pdbx_seq_one_letter_code
_entity_poly.pdbx_strand_id
1 'polypeptide(L)'
;TERILRAWHFHSHHARVKEATGTIVCAGTGSGKTLAFYLPALTSLLNDIQRDNAQRVRTLALYPRKELLKDQFMETWSKCRELDNQALVLTGRKIRIGSFFGDTPFNHQYAMKDKDKDMPFDLLRCTTPKCSGQMHWKAEDIKAKKEILRCSHCNHSVDSDEVILTRVSLMKNPPDILFTTTEMLNQHLGNNQTNHLFGVGIDVTPPPVVLLDEVHTYVGNTGAQTAYLLRRWMQLARSHPHFVGLSATLSDAERFFADLVGAHKKHVALIEPKFHEMEDEGAEY
;
A
#
# COMPACT_ATOMS: atom_id res chain seq x y z
N THR A 1 19.00 2.38 3.13
CA THR A 1 17.93 2.75 4.10
C THR A 1 18.08 4.15 4.69
N GLU A 2 19.25 4.58 5.18
CA GLU A 2 19.41 5.93 5.76
C GLU A 2 19.03 7.08 4.81
N ARG A 3 19.38 6.98 3.52
CA ARG A 3 19.00 7.98 2.49
C ARG A 3 17.48 8.11 2.34
N ILE A 4 16.76 6.99 2.47
CA ILE A 4 15.29 6.93 2.41
C ILE A 4 14.71 7.62 3.64
N LEU A 5 15.24 7.31 4.83
CA LEU A 5 14.83 7.96 6.08
C LEU A 5 15.12 9.47 6.05
N ARG A 6 16.27 9.91 5.53
CA ARG A 6 16.58 11.34 5.41
C ARG A 6 15.63 12.08 4.47
N ALA A 7 15.32 11.52 3.30
CA ALA A 7 14.34 12.10 2.38
C ALA A 7 12.95 12.18 3.03
N TRP A 8 12.58 11.16 3.80
CA TRP A 8 11.33 11.13 4.55
C TRP A 8 11.27 12.15 5.70
N HIS A 9 12.34 12.25 6.48
CA HIS A 9 12.47 13.24 7.56
C HIS A 9 12.47 14.66 7.02
N PHE A 10 13.12 14.88 5.88
CA PHE A 10 13.05 16.15 5.18
C PHE A 10 11.59 16.54 4.91
N HIS A 11 10.78 15.66 4.31
CA HIS A 11 9.36 15.94 4.10
C HIS A 11 8.59 16.18 5.41
N SER A 12 8.73 15.29 6.39
CA SER A 12 7.94 15.37 7.64
C SER A 12 8.31 16.56 8.53
N HIS A 13 9.51 17.14 8.39
CA HIS A 13 9.90 18.41 9.03
C HIS A 13 9.58 19.65 8.17
N HIS A 14 9.54 19.49 6.85
CA HIS A 14 9.13 20.54 5.91
C HIS A 14 7.63 20.53 5.64
N ALA A 15 6.80 20.02 6.56
CA ALA A 15 5.33 20.04 6.49
C ALA A 15 4.71 21.46 6.33
N ARG A 16 5.53 22.52 6.30
CA ARG A 16 5.15 23.88 5.87
C ARG A 16 5.17 24.08 4.35
N VAL A 17 5.71 23.14 3.59
CA VAL A 17 5.74 23.15 2.13
C VAL A 17 4.33 22.79 1.64
N LYS A 18 3.64 23.76 1.02
CA LYS A 18 2.34 23.57 0.37
C LYS A 18 2.48 22.88 -1.00
N GLU A 19 3.38 21.91 -1.09
CA GLU A 19 3.70 21.20 -2.33
C GLU A 19 3.97 19.73 -2.01
N ALA A 20 3.60 18.85 -2.94
CA ALA A 20 3.95 17.45 -2.84
C ALA A 20 5.47 17.26 -2.95
N THR A 21 5.96 16.18 -2.35
CA THR A 21 7.37 15.78 -2.40
C THR A 21 7.48 14.33 -2.87
N GLY A 22 8.67 13.91 -3.27
CA GLY A 22 8.86 12.57 -3.83
C GLY A 22 10.16 11.90 -3.41
N THR A 23 10.13 10.59 -3.28
CA THR A 23 11.34 9.75 -3.30
C THR A 23 11.16 8.71 -4.38
N ILE A 24 12.09 8.59 -5.31
CA ILE A 24 12.09 7.52 -6.32
C ILE A 24 13.27 6.59 -6.08
N VAL A 25 12.99 5.31 -5.92
CA VAL A 25 13.98 4.26 -5.72
C VAL A 25 14.14 3.51 -7.03
N CYS A 26 15.35 3.56 -7.60
CA CYS A 26 15.72 2.83 -8.81
C CYS A 26 16.78 1.79 -8.47
N ALA A 27 16.49 0.50 -8.70
CA ALA A 27 17.46 -0.58 -8.50
C ALA A 27 17.07 -1.82 -9.32
N GLY A 28 17.99 -2.75 -9.58
CA GLY A 28 17.74 -3.97 -10.36
C GLY A 28 16.66 -4.89 -9.75
N THR A 29 16.03 -5.74 -10.58
CA THR A 29 15.11 -6.79 -10.09
C THR A 29 15.84 -7.72 -9.09
N GLY A 30 15.21 -8.06 -7.97
CA GLY A 30 15.83 -8.89 -6.92
C GLY A 30 16.67 -8.14 -5.87
N SER A 31 16.93 -6.83 -6.04
CA SER A 31 17.83 -6.06 -5.16
C SER A 31 17.24 -5.61 -3.81
N GLY A 32 16.17 -6.23 -3.32
CA GLY A 32 15.55 -5.86 -2.04
C GLY A 32 14.93 -4.44 -1.96
N LYS A 33 14.54 -3.84 -3.11
CA LYS A 33 13.89 -2.51 -3.20
C LYS A 33 12.75 -2.36 -2.19
N THR A 34 11.98 -3.43 -2.06
CA THR A 34 10.80 -3.51 -1.23
C THR A 34 11.11 -3.34 0.26
N LEU A 35 12.16 -4.00 0.75
CA LEU A 35 12.55 -3.99 2.17
C LEU A 35 13.22 -2.68 2.58
N ALA A 36 14.04 -2.11 1.70
CA ALA A 36 14.63 -0.79 1.90
C ALA A 36 13.56 0.30 2.05
N PHE A 37 12.40 0.12 1.41
CA PHE A 37 11.29 1.05 1.44
C PHE A 37 10.33 0.84 2.62
N TYR A 38 9.86 -0.39 2.83
CA TYR A 38 8.79 -0.63 3.81
C TYR A 38 9.22 -0.37 5.23
N LEU A 39 10.48 -0.62 5.62
CA LEU A 39 10.89 -0.44 7.01
C LEU A 39 10.80 1.04 7.48
N PRO A 40 11.33 2.04 6.74
CA PRO A 40 11.08 3.46 7.01
C PRO A 40 9.59 3.83 7.02
N ALA A 41 8.82 3.35 6.04
CA ALA A 41 7.40 3.68 5.90
C ALA A 41 6.57 3.12 7.07
N LEU A 42 6.81 1.87 7.47
CA LEU A 42 6.15 1.22 8.60
C LEU A 42 6.53 1.87 9.93
N THR A 43 7.79 2.29 10.10
CA THR A 43 8.22 3.03 11.30
C THR A 43 7.49 4.36 11.41
N SER A 44 7.40 5.13 10.32
CA SER A 44 6.64 6.38 10.30
C SER A 44 5.15 6.14 10.53
N LEU A 45 4.61 5.05 9.99
CA LEU A 45 3.23 4.65 10.17
C LEU A 45 2.91 4.39 11.65
N LEU A 46 3.77 3.65 12.35
CA LEU A 46 3.62 3.39 13.78
C LEU A 46 3.64 4.70 14.61
N ASN A 47 4.56 5.61 14.30
CA ASN A 47 4.62 6.92 14.96
C ASN A 47 3.34 7.75 14.72
N ASP A 48 2.78 7.68 13.52
CA ASP A 48 1.53 8.38 13.18
C ASP A 48 0.32 7.75 13.91
N ILE A 49 0.25 6.42 14.00
CA ILE A 49 -0.77 5.70 14.76
C ILE A 49 -0.66 6.01 16.27
N GLN A 50 0.57 6.11 16.79
CA GLN A 50 0.79 6.45 18.20
C GLN A 50 0.27 7.86 18.55
N ARG A 51 0.41 8.82 17.63
CA ARG A 51 -0.07 10.20 17.83
C ARG A 51 -1.59 10.32 17.68
N ASP A 52 -2.14 9.60 16.73
CA ASP A 52 -3.56 9.57 16.41
C ASP A 52 -3.95 8.13 16.15
N ASN A 53 -4.72 7.50 17.03
CA ASN A 53 -5.11 6.10 16.88
C ASN A 53 -6.42 5.92 16.08
N ALA A 54 -6.89 6.95 15.36
CA ALA A 54 -8.07 6.84 14.51
C ALA A 54 -7.86 5.82 13.37
N GLN A 55 -8.95 5.12 13.04
CA GLN A 55 -9.01 4.20 11.90
C GLN A 55 -9.16 5.00 10.61
N ARG A 56 -8.03 5.22 9.92
CA ARG A 56 -7.96 5.93 8.65
C ARG A 56 -6.83 5.39 7.80
N VAL A 57 -6.92 5.62 6.49
CA VAL A 57 -5.84 5.29 5.56
C VAL A 57 -4.69 6.27 5.76
N ARG A 58 -3.50 5.73 6.03
CA ARG A 58 -2.25 6.48 6.23
C ARG A 58 -1.29 6.29 5.07
N THR A 59 -1.32 5.11 4.45
CA THR A 59 -0.55 4.79 3.26
C THR A 59 -1.51 4.32 2.16
N LEU A 60 -1.52 5.04 1.04
CA LEU A 60 -2.23 4.64 -0.17
C LEU A 60 -1.24 4.00 -1.15
N ALA A 61 -1.39 2.72 -1.46
CA ALA A 61 -0.51 2.01 -2.39
C ALA A 61 -1.23 1.79 -3.74
N LEU A 62 -0.72 2.44 -4.78
CA LEU A 62 -1.28 2.46 -6.12
C LEU A 62 -0.49 1.54 -7.05
N TYR A 63 -1.19 0.56 -7.61
CA TYR A 63 -0.62 -0.40 -8.55
C TYR A 63 -1.25 -0.25 -9.94
N PRO A 64 -0.46 -0.29 -11.02
CA PRO A 64 -0.98 -0.24 -12.38
C PRO A 64 -1.60 -1.58 -12.81
N ARG A 65 -1.16 -2.71 -12.22
CA ARG A 65 -1.60 -4.07 -12.56
C ARG A 65 -1.90 -4.88 -11.30
N LYS A 66 -2.89 -5.78 -11.38
CA LYS A 66 -3.34 -6.62 -10.26
C LYS A 66 -2.34 -7.71 -9.85
N GLU A 67 -1.56 -8.24 -10.79
CA GLU A 67 -0.67 -9.40 -10.53
C GLU A 67 0.42 -9.04 -9.52
N LEU A 68 1.14 -7.94 -9.75
CA LEU A 68 2.19 -7.47 -8.84
C LEU A 68 1.63 -7.01 -7.48
N LEU A 69 0.39 -6.50 -7.47
CA LEU A 69 -0.30 -6.15 -6.22
C LEU A 69 -0.36 -7.36 -5.28
N LYS A 70 -0.55 -8.59 -5.79
CA LYS A 70 -0.60 -9.80 -4.97
C LYS A 70 0.70 -10.03 -4.20
N ASP A 71 1.83 -9.97 -4.90
CA ASP A 71 3.14 -10.20 -4.31
C ASP A 71 3.49 -9.12 -3.27
N GLN A 72 3.25 -7.85 -3.62
CA GLN A 72 3.53 -6.72 -2.74
C GLN A 72 2.61 -6.67 -1.52
N PHE A 73 1.36 -7.11 -1.66
CA PHE A 73 0.44 -7.24 -0.54
C PHE A 73 0.96 -8.27 0.47
N MET A 74 1.35 -9.45 0.00
CA MET A 74 1.87 -10.53 0.84
C MET A 74 3.18 -10.10 1.54
N GLU A 75 4.10 -9.46 0.82
CA GLU A 75 5.35 -8.99 1.40
C GLU A 75 5.09 -7.92 2.47
N THR A 76 4.24 -6.93 2.17
CA THR A 76 3.87 -5.88 3.14
C THR A 76 3.21 -6.46 4.38
N TRP A 77 2.28 -7.40 4.21
CA TRP A 77 1.65 -8.09 5.32
C TRP A 77 2.69 -8.78 6.21
N SER A 78 3.60 -9.54 5.62
CA SER A 78 4.67 -10.22 6.37
C SER A 78 5.52 -9.24 7.17
N LYS A 79 5.86 -8.08 6.59
CA LYS A 79 6.60 -7.02 7.29
C LYS A 79 5.81 -6.36 8.40
N CYS A 80 4.50 -6.17 8.23
CA CYS A 80 3.64 -5.72 9.32
C CYS A 80 3.65 -6.72 10.49
N ARG A 81 3.58 -8.03 10.19
CA ARG A 81 3.59 -9.09 11.22
C ARG A 81 4.92 -9.18 11.97
N GLU A 82 6.05 -8.96 11.30
CA GLU A 82 7.38 -8.85 11.95
C GLU A 82 7.42 -7.73 13.02
N LEU A 83 6.57 -6.69 12.87
CA LEU A 83 6.51 -5.53 13.77
C LEU A 83 5.37 -5.62 14.80
N ASP A 84 4.58 -6.69 14.85
CA ASP A 84 3.36 -6.76 15.67
C ASP A 84 3.65 -6.50 17.16
N ASN A 85 4.73 -7.08 17.70
CA ASN A 85 5.11 -6.86 19.11
C ASN A 85 5.37 -5.38 19.40
N GLN A 86 6.09 -4.69 18.52
CA GLN A 86 6.39 -3.27 18.68
C GLN A 86 5.13 -2.41 18.46
N ALA A 87 4.30 -2.77 17.48
CA ALA A 87 3.04 -2.10 17.20
C ALA A 87 2.09 -2.17 18.41
N LEU A 88 1.95 -3.35 19.03
CA LEU A 88 1.14 -3.55 20.22
C LEU A 88 1.65 -2.73 21.41
N VAL A 89 2.97 -2.70 21.63
CA VAL A 89 3.58 -1.90 22.72
C VAL A 89 3.40 -0.40 22.51
N LEU A 90 3.60 0.09 21.28
CA LEU A 90 3.58 1.53 20.98
C LEU A 90 2.17 2.09 20.79
N THR A 91 1.25 1.29 20.24
CA THR A 91 -0.05 1.78 19.74
C THR A 91 -1.26 1.03 20.30
N GLY A 92 -1.05 -0.09 21.00
CA GLY A 92 -2.11 -0.94 21.53
C GLY A 92 -2.82 -1.80 20.49
N ARG A 93 -2.40 -1.78 19.21
CA ARG A 93 -2.98 -2.61 18.13
C ARG A 93 -1.95 -2.95 17.06
N LYS A 94 -2.30 -3.91 16.20
CA LYS A 94 -1.53 -4.24 15.00
C LYS A 94 -1.80 -3.23 13.87
N ILE A 95 -0.89 -3.20 12.89
CA ILE A 95 -1.10 -2.53 11.61
C ILE A 95 -2.10 -3.34 10.78
N ARG A 96 -3.15 -2.67 10.30
CA ARG A 96 -4.21 -3.25 9.47
C ARG A 96 -3.96 -2.92 8.01
N ILE A 97 -4.05 -3.92 7.15
CA ILE A 97 -3.96 -3.74 5.70
C ILE A 97 -5.26 -4.14 5.03
N GLY A 98 -5.53 -3.54 3.88
CA GLY A 98 -6.72 -3.86 3.09
C GLY A 98 -6.49 -3.63 1.61
N SER A 99 -7.31 -4.26 0.78
CA SER A 99 -7.26 -4.08 -0.65
C SER A 99 -8.62 -3.68 -1.21
N PHE A 100 -8.63 -2.64 -2.04
CA PHE A 100 -9.83 -2.09 -2.66
C PHE A 100 -9.68 -2.07 -4.16
N PHE A 101 -10.08 -3.17 -4.81
CA PHE A 101 -10.10 -3.29 -6.26
C PHE A 101 -11.30 -4.13 -6.75
N GLY A 102 -11.35 -4.39 -8.05
CA GLY A 102 -12.49 -5.06 -8.70
C GLY A 102 -12.97 -6.33 -7.99
N ASP A 103 -12.04 -7.15 -7.50
CA ASP A 103 -12.36 -8.47 -6.92
C ASP A 103 -12.59 -8.40 -5.40
N THR A 104 -12.41 -7.23 -4.76
CA THR A 104 -12.74 -7.04 -3.35
C THR A 104 -14.25 -7.21 -3.16
N PRO A 105 -14.72 -8.23 -2.41
CA PRO A 105 -16.15 -8.48 -2.23
C PRO A 105 -16.81 -7.29 -1.55
N PHE A 106 -18.02 -6.94 -2.00
CA PHE A 106 -18.73 -5.80 -1.41
C PHE A 106 -19.07 -6.07 0.06
N ASN A 107 -19.58 -7.26 0.36
CA ASN A 107 -19.95 -7.73 1.69
C ASN A 107 -19.98 -9.28 1.72
N HIS A 108 -20.34 -9.87 2.87
CA HIS A 108 -20.49 -11.32 3.03
C HIS A 108 -21.52 -11.94 2.06
N GLN A 109 -22.63 -11.24 1.74
CA GLN A 109 -23.64 -11.76 0.81
C GLN A 109 -23.11 -11.90 -0.61
N TYR A 110 -22.28 -10.96 -1.04
CA TYR A 110 -21.60 -11.04 -2.34
C TYR A 110 -20.63 -12.22 -2.40
N ALA A 111 -19.91 -12.50 -1.31
CA ALA A 111 -19.03 -13.66 -1.19
C ALA A 111 -19.79 -15.00 -1.20
N MET A 112 -21.05 -15.03 -0.74
CA MET A 112 -21.91 -16.22 -0.74
C MET A 112 -22.62 -16.53 -2.06
N LYS A 113 -22.36 -15.79 -3.15
CA LYS A 113 -23.04 -16.02 -4.44
C LYS A 113 -22.94 -17.47 -4.95
N ASP A 114 -21.92 -18.21 -4.53
CA ASP A 114 -21.65 -19.60 -4.92
C ASP A 114 -22.01 -20.66 -3.86
N LYS A 115 -23.20 -20.54 -3.22
CA LYS A 115 -23.84 -21.59 -2.41
C LYS A 115 -22.88 -22.37 -1.47
N ASP A 116 -22.47 -21.74 -0.38
CA ASP A 116 -21.69 -22.37 0.71
C ASP A 116 -20.27 -22.81 0.35
N LYS A 117 -19.69 -22.29 -0.73
CA LYS A 117 -18.27 -22.49 -1.02
C LYS A 117 -17.37 -21.52 -0.26
N ASP A 118 -16.20 -22.02 0.12
CA ASP A 118 -15.09 -21.20 0.60
C ASP A 118 -14.64 -20.24 -0.51
N MET A 119 -14.43 -18.97 -0.16
CA MET A 119 -13.91 -17.98 -1.10
C MET A 119 -12.37 -17.96 -1.00
N PRO A 120 -11.62 -18.28 -2.07
CA PRO A 120 -10.17 -18.16 -2.05
C PRO A 120 -9.75 -16.69 -1.92
N PHE A 121 -8.67 -16.45 -1.17
CA PHE A 121 -8.06 -15.14 -1.02
C PHE A 121 -6.66 -15.16 -1.62
N ASP A 122 -6.55 -14.67 -2.86
CA ASP A 122 -5.34 -14.82 -3.67
C ASP A 122 -4.20 -13.86 -3.32
N LEU A 123 -4.44 -12.86 -2.45
CA LEU A 123 -3.43 -11.89 -2.03
C LEU A 123 -2.53 -12.42 -0.91
N LEU A 124 -2.87 -13.57 -0.33
CA LEU A 124 -2.12 -14.13 0.79
C LEU A 124 -1.96 -15.64 0.64
N ARG A 125 -0.74 -16.12 0.89
CA ARG A 125 -0.45 -17.53 1.12
C ARG A 125 -0.11 -17.73 2.60
N CYS A 126 -0.30 -18.96 3.07
CA CYS A 126 0.07 -19.30 4.43
C CYS A 126 1.58 -19.10 4.65
N THR A 127 1.95 -18.44 5.75
CA THR A 127 3.36 -18.16 6.12
C THR A 127 3.90 -19.08 7.20
N THR A 128 3.11 -20.07 7.64
CA THR A 128 3.61 -21.10 8.56
C THR A 128 4.80 -21.85 7.94
N PRO A 129 5.91 -22.06 8.67
CA PRO A 129 7.07 -22.77 8.14
C PRO A 129 6.68 -24.12 7.51
N LYS A 130 7.16 -24.38 6.29
CA LYS A 130 6.88 -25.59 5.49
C LYS A 130 5.41 -25.75 5.05
N CYS A 131 4.59 -24.71 5.16
CA CYS A 131 3.23 -24.71 4.63
C CYS A 131 3.12 -23.77 3.42
N SER A 132 2.48 -24.25 2.36
CA SER A 132 2.17 -23.48 1.14
C SER A 132 0.66 -23.39 0.86
N GLY A 133 -0.16 -23.55 1.90
CA GLY A 133 -1.61 -23.56 1.76
C GLY A 133 -2.18 -22.22 1.26
N GLN A 134 -3.26 -22.30 0.50
CA GLN A 134 -4.04 -21.13 0.08
C GLN A 134 -4.87 -20.65 1.27
N MET A 135 -5.02 -19.34 1.39
CA MET A 135 -5.89 -18.72 2.39
C MET A 135 -7.32 -18.64 1.83
N HIS A 136 -8.31 -19.01 2.63
CA HIS A 136 -9.72 -18.97 2.27
C HIS A 136 -10.54 -18.24 3.32
N TRP A 137 -11.51 -17.44 2.88
CA TRP A 137 -12.62 -17.01 3.72
C TRP A 137 -13.66 -18.13 3.74
N LYS A 138 -13.73 -18.86 4.86
CA LYS A 138 -14.56 -20.07 4.96
C LYS A 138 -16.05 -19.74 4.90
N ALA A 139 -16.84 -20.62 4.28
CA ALA A 139 -18.29 -20.42 4.18
C ALA A 139 -18.98 -20.24 5.54
N GLU A 140 -18.52 -20.95 6.57
CA GLU A 140 -19.00 -20.80 7.95
C GLU A 140 -18.72 -19.41 8.53
N ASP A 141 -17.51 -18.86 8.30
CA ASP A 141 -17.11 -17.54 8.78
C ASP A 141 -17.86 -16.45 7.98
N ILE A 142 -18.07 -16.64 6.67
CA ILE A 142 -18.89 -15.76 5.84
C ILE A 142 -20.34 -15.68 6.37
N LYS A 143 -20.97 -16.83 6.65
CA LYS A 143 -22.32 -16.90 7.25
C LYS A 143 -22.38 -16.22 8.61
N ALA A 144 -21.34 -16.42 9.42
CA ALA A 144 -21.19 -15.79 10.72
C ALA A 144 -20.80 -14.30 10.65
N LYS A 145 -20.59 -13.75 9.44
CA LYS A 145 -20.14 -12.37 9.19
C LYS A 145 -18.80 -12.04 9.87
N LYS A 146 -17.93 -13.04 10.00
CA LYS A 146 -16.57 -12.92 10.54
C LYS A 146 -15.59 -12.87 9.37
N GLU A 147 -14.76 -11.83 9.31
CA GLU A 147 -13.72 -11.71 8.28
C GLU A 147 -12.44 -12.39 8.75
N ILE A 148 -12.43 -13.73 8.69
CA ILE A 148 -11.30 -14.56 9.07
C ILE A 148 -10.86 -15.38 7.86
N LEU A 149 -9.58 -15.28 7.52
CA LEU A 149 -8.94 -16.15 6.55
C LEU A 149 -8.34 -17.35 7.27
N ARG A 150 -8.53 -18.55 6.70
CA ARG A 150 -7.97 -19.80 7.21
C ARG A 150 -7.15 -20.50 6.13
N CYS A 151 -6.01 -21.05 6.52
CA CYS A 151 -5.18 -21.85 5.64
C CYS A 151 -5.89 -23.17 5.28
N SER A 152 -5.71 -23.63 4.04
CA SER A 152 -6.22 -24.92 3.57
C SER A 152 -5.50 -26.14 4.16
N HIS A 153 -4.26 -25.99 4.65
CA HIS A 153 -3.39 -27.12 5.04
C HIS A 153 -3.00 -27.14 6.52
N CYS A 154 -3.12 -26.02 7.25
CA CYS A 154 -2.75 -25.94 8.66
C CYS A 154 -3.72 -25.05 9.44
N ASN A 155 -3.51 -24.92 10.76
CA ASN A 155 -4.38 -24.13 11.65
C ASN A 155 -4.10 -22.62 11.62
N HIS A 156 -3.30 -22.13 10.67
CA HIS A 156 -3.01 -20.71 10.56
C HIS A 156 -4.25 -19.91 10.14
N SER A 157 -4.49 -18.80 10.82
CA SER A 157 -5.60 -17.89 10.56
C SER A 157 -5.16 -16.44 10.60
N VAL A 158 -5.84 -15.59 9.82
CA VAL A 158 -5.63 -14.14 9.75
C VAL A 158 -6.98 -13.46 9.94
N ASP A 159 -7.10 -12.61 10.96
CA ASP A 159 -8.35 -11.94 11.34
C ASP A 159 -8.38 -10.48 10.82
N SER A 160 -9.49 -9.82 11.04
CA SER A 160 -9.83 -8.44 10.69
C SER A 160 -9.02 -7.34 11.41
N ASP A 161 -8.26 -7.72 12.45
CA ASP A 161 -7.23 -6.88 13.08
C ASP A 161 -5.92 -6.87 12.27
N GLU A 162 -5.83 -7.69 11.23
CA GLU A 162 -4.68 -7.80 10.34
C GLU A 162 -5.04 -7.46 8.89
N VAL A 163 -6.08 -8.10 8.35
CA VAL A 163 -6.50 -7.96 6.95
C VAL A 163 -8.00 -7.72 6.87
N ILE A 164 -8.40 -6.65 6.17
CA ILE A 164 -9.81 -6.34 5.90
C ILE A 164 -10.21 -6.91 4.54
N LEU A 165 -11.32 -7.67 4.51
CA LEU A 165 -11.72 -8.45 3.33
C LEU A 165 -12.81 -7.77 2.49
N THR A 166 -13.73 -7.03 3.11
CA THR A 166 -14.90 -6.49 2.39
C THR A 166 -14.88 -4.98 2.21
N ARG A 167 -15.50 -4.48 1.12
CA ARG A 167 -15.66 -3.04 0.89
C ARG A 167 -16.45 -2.37 2.01
N VAL A 168 -17.49 -3.01 2.54
CA VAL A 168 -18.26 -2.49 3.68
C VAL A 168 -17.37 -2.32 4.92
N SER A 169 -16.55 -3.31 5.25
CA SER A 169 -15.64 -3.21 6.40
C SER A 169 -14.53 -2.21 6.17
N LEU A 170 -14.00 -2.08 4.95
CA LEU A 170 -13.06 -1.01 4.58
C LEU A 170 -13.69 0.36 4.81
N MET A 171 -14.90 0.60 4.31
CA MET A 171 -15.60 1.89 4.48
C MET A 171 -15.90 2.20 5.95
N LYS A 172 -16.28 1.19 6.74
CA LYS A 172 -16.64 1.37 8.16
C LYS A 172 -15.41 1.59 9.05
N ASN A 173 -14.38 0.78 8.86
CA ASN A 173 -13.19 0.72 9.72
C ASN A 173 -11.92 0.69 8.83
N PRO A 174 -11.53 1.81 8.20
CA PRO A 174 -10.45 1.82 7.22
C PRO A 174 -9.14 1.20 7.71
N PRO A 175 -8.35 0.57 6.81
CA PRO A 175 -7.03 0.04 7.14
C PRO A 175 -6.01 1.17 7.24
N ASP A 176 -4.85 0.88 7.85
CA ASP A 176 -3.71 1.81 7.87
C ASP A 176 -3.05 1.89 6.48
N ILE A 177 -2.97 0.75 5.79
CA ILE A 177 -2.42 0.63 4.43
C ILE A 177 -3.52 0.14 3.49
N LEU A 178 -3.85 0.94 2.48
CA LEU A 178 -4.83 0.60 1.45
C LEU A 178 -4.16 0.32 0.12
N PHE A 179 -4.26 -0.92 -0.36
CA PHE A 179 -3.84 -1.32 -1.70
C PHE A 179 -4.97 -1.10 -2.68
N THR A 180 -4.71 -0.41 -3.79
CA THR A 180 -5.69 -0.17 -4.83
C THR A 180 -5.01 0.01 -6.20
N THR A 181 -5.79 0.29 -7.22
CA THR A 181 -5.30 0.62 -8.56
C THR A 181 -5.63 2.06 -8.90
N THR A 182 -4.89 2.64 -9.85
CA THR A 182 -5.20 3.98 -10.37
C THR A 182 -6.61 4.07 -10.95
N GLU A 183 -7.09 3.00 -11.58
CA GLU A 183 -8.46 2.90 -12.10
C GLU A 183 -9.50 2.99 -10.98
N MET A 184 -9.30 2.25 -9.89
CA MET A 184 -10.22 2.28 -8.74
C MET A 184 -10.22 3.64 -8.03
N LEU A 185 -9.06 4.28 -7.90
CA LEU A 185 -8.98 5.65 -7.41
C LEU A 185 -9.78 6.58 -8.33
N ASN A 186 -9.57 6.52 -9.64
CA ASN A 186 -10.28 7.35 -10.63
C ASN A 186 -11.80 7.19 -10.55
N GLN A 187 -12.29 5.95 -10.50
CA GLN A 187 -13.72 5.62 -10.45
C GLN A 187 -14.39 6.10 -9.16
N HIS A 188 -13.67 6.09 -8.03
CA HIS A 188 -14.27 6.30 -6.71
C HIS A 188 -14.02 7.67 -6.10
N LEU A 189 -13.20 8.53 -6.73
CA LEU A 189 -12.97 9.91 -6.30
C LEU A 189 -14.26 10.72 -6.13
N GLY A 190 -15.23 10.54 -7.03
CA GLY A 190 -16.52 11.24 -7.00
C GLY A 190 -17.62 10.53 -6.19
N ASN A 191 -17.34 9.37 -5.61
CA ASN A 191 -18.34 8.58 -4.89
C ASN A 191 -18.28 8.88 -3.38
N ASN A 192 -19.28 9.61 -2.89
CA ASN A 192 -19.39 10.03 -1.48
C ASN A 192 -19.45 8.89 -0.45
N GLN A 193 -19.65 7.64 -0.88
CA GLN A 193 -19.63 6.49 0.04
C GLN A 193 -18.22 5.93 0.24
N THR A 194 -17.31 6.13 -0.72
CA THR A 194 -16.00 5.46 -0.74
C THR A 194 -14.83 6.44 -0.79
N ASN A 195 -15.06 7.70 -1.16
CA ASN A 195 -14.01 8.68 -1.37
C ASN A 195 -13.18 8.98 -0.12
N HIS A 196 -13.76 8.80 1.08
CA HIS A 196 -13.05 8.94 2.35
C HIS A 196 -11.93 7.91 2.53
N LEU A 197 -12.02 6.74 1.92
CA LEU A 197 -10.93 5.75 1.88
C LEU A 197 -9.67 6.31 1.20
N PHE A 198 -9.85 7.24 0.26
CA PHE A 198 -8.77 7.89 -0.44
C PHE A 198 -8.42 9.25 0.17
N GLY A 199 -8.94 9.60 1.35
CA GLY A 199 -8.65 10.88 2.00
C GLY A 199 -9.47 12.06 1.49
N VAL A 200 -10.55 11.83 0.75
CA VAL A 200 -11.42 12.89 0.23
C VAL A 200 -12.70 12.96 1.06
N GLY A 201 -13.01 14.13 1.60
CA GLY A 201 -14.23 14.36 2.38
C GLY A 201 -14.09 15.49 3.39
N ILE A 202 -15.16 15.77 4.12
CA ILE A 202 -15.16 16.68 5.27
C ILE A 202 -14.68 15.91 6.49
N ASP A 203 -13.80 16.50 7.29
CA ASP A 203 -13.20 15.89 8.48
C ASP A 203 -12.45 14.56 8.22
N VAL A 204 -12.07 14.32 6.97
CA VAL A 204 -11.24 13.18 6.56
C VAL A 204 -9.78 13.65 6.51
N THR A 205 -8.91 12.97 7.25
CA THR A 205 -7.47 13.22 7.16
C THR A 205 -6.89 12.40 5.99
N PRO A 206 -6.30 13.05 4.98
CA PRO A 206 -5.75 12.36 3.82
C PRO A 206 -4.51 11.54 4.16
N PRO A 207 -4.19 10.50 3.38
CA PRO A 207 -2.99 9.71 3.60
C PRO A 207 -1.75 10.60 3.37
N PRO A 208 -0.84 10.72 4.36
CA PRO A 208 0.40 11.50 4.19
C PRO A 208 1.37 10.88 3.19
N VAL A 209 1.15 9.61 2.80
CA VAL A 209 2.06 8.82 1.99
C VAL A 209 1.31 8.12 0.87
N VAL A 210 1.84 8.21 -0.35
CA VAL A 210 1.33 7.47 -1.51
C VAL A 210 2.48 6.69 -2.15
N LEU A 211 2.34 5.37 -2.21
CA LEU A 211 3.26 4.48 -2.91
C LEU A 211 2.78 4.28 -4.36
N LEU A 212 3.70 4.43 -5.30
CA LEU A 212 3.55 4.07 -6.69
C LEU A 212 4.58 2.99 -7.02
N ASP A 213 4.10 1.80 -7.34
CA ASP A 213 4.97 0.73 -7.81
C ASP A 213 5.04 0.71 -9.34
N GLU A 214 6.10 0.11 -9.88
CA GLU A 214 6.35 -0.02 -11.32
C GLU A 214 6.29 1.32 -12.04
N VAL A 215 7.01 2.32 -11.51
CA VAL A 215 6.90 3.71 -11.98
C VAL A 215 7.20 3.85 -13.48
N HIS A 216 8.08 3.01 -14.03
CA HIS A 216 8.40 2.95 -15.45
C HIS A 216 7.21 2.57 -16.36
N THR A 217 6.12 2.04 -15.80
CA THR A 217 4.90 1.73 -16.57
C THR A 217 3.99 2.94 -16.79
N TYR A 218 4.18 4.02 -16.02
CA TYR A 218 3.40 5.27 -16.15
C TYR A 218 3.96 6.19 -17.24
N VAL A 219 4.14 5.67 -18.45
CA VAL A 219 4.67 6.42 -19.60
C VAL A 219 3.58 6.70 -20.64
N GLY A 220 3.85 7.65 -21.55
CA GLY A 220 2.92 7.99 -22.63
C GLY A 220 1.54 8.43 -22.12
N ASN A 221 0.48 7.99 -22.81
CA ASN A 221 -0.88 8.42 -22.52
C ASN A 221 -1.38 7.98 -21.15
N THR A 222 -1.11 6.73 -20.75
CA THR A 222 -1.53 6.18 -19.44
C THR A 222 -0.81 6.90 -18.28
N GLY A 223 0.47 7.24 -18.49
CA GLY A 223 1.24 8.09 -17.58
C GLY A 223 0.63 9.47 -17.41
N ALA A 224 0.34 10.16 -18.52
CA ALA A 224 -0.30 11.48 -18.48
C ALA A 224 -1.65 11.46 -17.74
N GLN A 225 -2.50 10.47 -18.01
CA GLN A 225 -3.78 10.30 -17.33
C GLN A 225 -3.61 10.10 -15.82
N THR A 226 -2.64 9.27 -15.42
CA THR A 226 -2.33 9.05 -14.00
C THR A 226 -1.81 10.33 -13.35
N ALA A 227 -0.96 11.09 -14.04
CA ALA A 227 -0.45 12.35 -13.54
C ALA A 227 -1.59 13.37 -13.31
N TYR A 228 -2.57 13.46 -14.22
CA TYR A 228 -3.76 14.30 -14.01
C TYR A 228 -4.64 13.78 -12.88
N LEU A 229 -4.81 12.47 -12.76
CA LEU A 229 -5.54 11.83 -11.68
C LEU A 229 -4.96 12.19 -10.31
N LEU A 230 -3.64 12.09 -10.14
CA LEU A 230 -2.97 12.40 -8.87
C LEU A 230 -3.11 13.88 -8.49
N ARG A 231 -2.96 14.80 -9.45
CA ARG A 231 -3.20 16.24 -9.22
C ARG A 231 -4.63 16.52 -8.80
N ARG A 232 -5.61 15.90 -9.48
CA ARG A 232 -7.03 16.03 -9.14
C ARG A 232 -7.33 15.45 -7.76
N TRP A 233 -6.76 14.29 -7.43
CA TRP A 233 -6.90 13.68 -6.12
C TRP A 233 -6.33 14.58 -5.02
N MET A 234 -5.10 15.11 -5.17
CA MET A 234 -4.51 16.06 -4.21
C MET A 234 -5.39 17.30 -4.01
N GLN A 235 -5.96 17.85 -5.08
CA GLN A 235 -6.88 18.99 -4.99
C GLN A 235 -8.15 18.66 -4.21
N LEU A 236 -8.74 17.48 -4.43
CA LEU A 236 -9.95 17.03 -3.75
C LEU A 236 -9.70 16.67 -2.28
N ALA A 237 -8.58 16.01 -2.00
CA ALA A 237 -8.13 15.63 -0.66
C ALA A 237 -7.52 16.82 0.12
N ARG A 238 -7.28 17.95 -0.57
CA ARG A 238 -6.59 19.14 -0.05
C ARG A 238 -5.26 18.78 0.63
N SER A 239 -4.50 17.92 -0.03
CA SER A 239 -3.31 17.30 0.53
C SER A 239 -2.10 17.46 -0.36
N HIS A 240 -0.93 17.42 0.27
CA HIS A 240 0.37 17.40 -0.38
C HIS A 240 1.18 16.26 0.25
N PRO A 241 0.99 15.02 -0.21
CA PRO A 241 1.63 13.87 0.40
C PRO A 241 3.11 13.77 -0.01
N HIS A 242 3.80 12.86 0.66
CA HIS A 242 5.03 12.29 0.13
C HIS A 242 4.71 11.13 -0.81
N PHE A 243 5.10 11.27 -2.06
CA PHE A 243 5.04 10.18 -3.02
C PHE A 243 6.30 9.33 -2.95
N VAL A 244 6.13 8.03 -3.08
CA VAL A 244 7.25 7.11 -3.15
C VAL A 244 7.11 6.24 -4.38
N GLY A 245 8.10 6.29 -5.25
CA GLY A 245 8.14 5.57 -6.51
C GLY A 245 9.13 4.42 -6.43
N LEU A 246 8.72 3.24 -6.88
CA LEU A 246 9.61 2.11 -7.09
C LEU A 246 9.75 1.85 -8.59
N SER A 247 10.98 1.69 -9.07
CA SER A 247 11.25 1.33 -10.46
C SER A 247 12.51 0.49 -10.60
N ALA A 248 12.61 -0.31 -11.67
CA ALA A 248 13.83 -1.03 -11.99
C ALA A 248 14.93 -0.07 -12.49
N THR A 249 14.67 0.58 -13.62
CA THR A 249 15.55 1.57 -14.23
C THR A 249 14.71 2.66 -14.89
N LEU A 250 15.15 3.91 -14.78
CA LEU A 250 14.45 5.04 -15.36
C LEU A 250 15.43 6.18 -15.65
N SER A 251 15.54 6.61 -16.90
CA SER A 251 16.35 7.77 -17.27
C SER A 251 15.71 9.07 -16.76
N ASP A 252 16.52 9.96 -16.17
CA ASP A 252 16.05 11.24 -15.56
C ASP A 252 14.90 11.01 -14.56
N ALA A 253 15.07 10.00 -13.70
CA ALA A 253 14.05 9.52 -12.77
C ALA A 253 13.44 10.62 -11.90
N GLU A 254 14.25 11.56 -11.41
CA GLU A 254 13.77 12.67 -10.58
C GLU A 254 12.80 13.57 -11.33
N ARG A 255 13.12 13.94 -12.59
CA ARG A 255 12.28 14.80 -13.40
C ARG A 255 10.99 14.07 -13.77
N PHE A 256 11.12 12.84 -14.28
CA PHE A 256 9.95 12.04 -14.65
C PHE A 256 9.01 11.87 -13.47
N PHE A 257 9.54 11.52 -12.29
CA PHE A 257 8.71 11.29 -11.12
C PHE A 257 8.07 12.58 -10.61
N ALA A 258 8.81 13.70 -10.62
CA ALA A 258 8.26 15.02 -10.31
C ALA A 258 7.06 15.37 -11.21
N ASP A 259 7.21 15.16 -12.52
CA ASP A 259 6.18 15.41 -13.51
C ASP A 259 4.97 14.47 -13.36
N LEU A 260 5.20 13.19 -13.01
CA LEU A 260 4.15 12.22 -12.75
C LEU A 260 3.31 12.60 -11.51
N VAL A 261 3.96 12.89 -10.39
CA VAL A 261 3.26 13.10 -9.11
C VAL A 261 2.84 14.55 -8.88
N GLY A 262 3.25 15.48 -9.75
CA GLY A 262 2.96 16.90 -9.62
C GLY A 262 3.76 17.58 -8.49
N ALA A 263 4.98 17.10 -8.24
CA ALA A 263 5.92 17.71 -7.30
C ALA A 263 6.92 18.60 -8.05
N HIS A 264 7.56 19.53 -7.34
CA HIS A 264 8.70 20.27 -7.90
C HIS A 264 9.95 19.36 -7.90
N LYS A 265 10.76 19.36 -8.98
CA LYS A 265 11.97 18.51 -9.10
C LYS A 265 12.89 18.59 -7.88
N LYS A 266 13.15 19.79 -7.35
CA LYS A 266 13.94 20.03 -6.12
C LYS A 266 13.43 19.31 -4.85
N HIS A 267 12.17 18.86 -4.84
CA HIS A 267 11.53 18.14 -3.75
C HIS A 267 11.45 16.63 -4.02
N VAL A 268 12.04 16.16 -5.12
CA VAL A 268 12.14 14.76 -5.46
C VAL A 268 13.57 14.30 -5.22
N ALA A 269 13.75 13.21 -4.49
CA ALA A 269 15.05 12.59 -4.23
C ALA A 269 15.17 11.25 -4.96
N LEU A 270 16.23 11.07 -5.75
CA LEU A 270 16.60 9.78 -6.32
C LEU A 270 17.46 8.94 -5.35
N ILE A 271 17.07 7.69 -5.21
CA ILE A 271 17.77 6.69 -4.41
C ILE A 271 18.11 5.50 -5.29
N GLU A 272 19.40 5.39 -5.60
CA GLU A 272 19.99 4.28 -6.34
C GLU A 272 21.05 3.60 -5.47
N PRO A 273 21.20 2.26 -5.57
CA PRO A 273 22.30 1.56 -4.94
C PRO A 273 23.61 2.10 -5.50
N LYS A 274 24.55 2.44 -4.62
CA LYS A 274 25.88 2.83 -5.06
C LYS A 274 26.63 1.59 -5.54
N PHE A 275 27.60 1.76 -6.43
CA PHE A 275 28.39 0.66 -6.98
C PHE A 275 29.02 -0.27 -5.91
N HIS A 276 29.42 0.29 -4.77
CA HIS A 276 29.99 -0.46 -3.64
C HIS A 276 28.96 -1.08 -2.68
N GLU A 277 27.67 -0.80 -2.88
CA GLU A 277 26.56 -1.36 -2.10
C GLU A 277 25.94 -2.57 -2.82
N MET A 278 26.43 -2.91 -4.02
CA MET A 278 25.95 -4.04 -4.81
C MET A 278 26.87 -5.25 -4.60
N GLU A 279 26.29 -6.36 -4.16
CA GLU A 279 26.93 -7.67 -4.14
C GLU A 279 26.61 -8.37 -5.47
N ASP A 280 27.65 -8.73 -6.24
CA ASP A 280 27.50 -9.48 -7.49
C ASP A 280 27.13 -10.93 -7.16
N GLU A 281 25.85 -11.27 -7.26
CA GLU A 281 25.43 -12.66 -7.39
C GLU A 281 25.50 -13.05 -8.87
N GLY A 282 26.59 -13.72 -9.24
CA GLY A 282 26.77 -14.25 -10.58
C GLY A 282 25.63 -15.19 -10.95
N ALA A 283 25.05 -15.00 -12.14
CA ALA A 283 24.17 -15.98 -12.73
C ALA A 283 24.99 -17.25 -13.01
N GLU A 284 24.80 -18.30 -12.21
CA GLU A 284 25.22 -19.64 -12.58
C GLU A 284 24.44 -20.03 -13.85
N TYR A 285 25.14 -20.01 -14.99
CA TYR A 285 24.67 -20.51 -16.28
C TYR A 285 24.84 -22.04 -16.37
#